data_AF-A0A6L6YJL3-F1
#
_entry.id   AF-A0A6L6YJL3-F1
#
_cell.length_a   1.000
_cell.length_b   1.000
_cell.length_c   1.000
_cell.angle_alpha   90.00
_cell.angle_beta   90.00
_cell.angle_gamma   90.00
#
_symmetry.space_group_name_H-M   'P 1'
#
loop_
_entity.id
_entity.type
_entity.pdbx_description
1 polymer ?
#
loop_
_entity_poly.entity_id
_entity_poly.type
_entity_poly.pdbx_seq_one_letter_code
_entity_poly.pdbx_strand_id
1 'polypeptide(L)'
;MRWGFSTNEAYFTILAVLIFLSAAGTVIGNLLVKKAEGNEARLNSLQVVNSRVRASWPLIFVFVIAFWLGDAALLLFFALASFFALREFISLTPTRRLDHLILIIAFYIAIPVQYLLLGFKEIGFFTLFIPVYLFLLLPVVMALAKDTDRFLDRVAKVQWGIMIAIFCVSHAPAIATLNLSRFNSSGPLMMLYFLLVLYFADLFQIMASAIWGGRPSWSNQYKTYKGIIIGSVGALIMGSALFWMTPFRAWQAPLMSLVIIISGTLGALVMSSIKRSLGAKRLDTSMVLTRGALDRMEMLFFSAPVFYHSIIFFFMDV
;
A
#
# COMPACT_ATOMS: atom_id res chain seq x y z
N MET A 1 24.89 5.33 -6.33
CA MET A 1 24.73 5.48 -4.87
C MET A 1 25.73 6.51 -4.34
N ARG A 2 25.35 7.36 -3.37
CA ARG A 2 26.23 8.45 -2.90
C ARG A 2 27.38 8.02 -1.98
N TRP A 3 27.32 6.81 -1.42
CA TRP A 3 28.27 6.33 -0.40
C TRP A 3 29.28 5.29 -0.94
N GLY A 4 29.39 5.15 -2.27
CA GLY A 4 30.38 4.24 -2.88
C GLY A 4 30.08 2.74 -2.75
N PHE A 5 28.99 2.33 -2.09
CA PHE A 5 28.56 0.94 -2.07
C PHE A 5 28.31 0.41 -3.48
N SER A 6 28.79 -0.81 -3.74
CA SER A 6 28.29 -1.57 -4.88
C SER A 6 26.80 -1.82 -4.68
N THR A 7 26.05 -1.90 -5.78
CA THR A 7 24.60 -2.08 -5.72
C THR A 7 24.24 -3.30 -4.86
N ASN A 8 24.96 -4.41 -5.07
CA ASN A 8 24.79 -5.65 -4.32
C ASN A 8 25.09 -5.49 -2.81
N GLU A 9 26.17 -4.80 -2.44
CA GLU A 9 26.49 -4.54 -1.02
C GLU A 9 25.40 -3.74 -0.32
N ALA A 10 24.88 -2.70 -0.97
CA ALA A 10 23.76 -1.93 -0.42
C ALA A 10 22.52 -2.82 -0.25
N TYR A 11 22.19 -3.66 -1.23
CA TYR A 11 21.07 -4.59 -1.13
C TYR A 11 21.24 -5.57 0.05
N PHE A 12 22.41 -6.20 0.20
CA PHE A 12 22.67 -7.15 1.29
C PHE A 12 22.66 -6.48 2.66
N THR A 13 23.27 -5.30 2.79
CA THR A 13 23.29 -4.56 4.05
C THR A 13 21.88 -4.13 4.46
N ILE A 14 21.09 -3.60 3.53
CA ILE A 14 19.69 -3.24 3.79
C ILE A 14 18.88 -4.47 4.17
N LEU A 15 19.00 -5.58 3.43
CA LEU A 15 18.26 -6.81 3.73
C LEU A 15 18.62 -7.34 5.13
N ALA A 16 19.91 -7.38 5.48
CA ALA A 16 20.38 -7.82 6.78
C ALA A 16 19.84 -6.93 7.91
N VAL A 17 19.89 -5.60 7.73
CA VAL A 17 19.33 -4.65 8.71
C VAL A 17 17.82 -4.82 8.85
N LEU A 18 17.09 -4.98 7.75
CA LEU A 18 15.64 -5.18 7.79
C LEU A 18 15.27 -6.49 8.50
N ILE A 19 15.96 -7.59 8.21
CA ILE A 19 15.75 -8.87 8.88
C ILE A 19 16.06 -8.74 10.37
N PHE A 20 17.19 -8.14 10.72
CA PHE A 20 17.59 -7.97 12.12
C PHE A 20 16.58 -7.13 12.90
N LEU A 21 16.19 -5.95 12.39
CA LEU A 21 15.22 -5.08 13.04
C LEU A 21 13.84 -5.73 13.14
N SER A 22 13.41 -6.47 12.12
CA SER A 22 12.12 -7.18 12.12
C SER A 22 12.11 -8.34 13.11
N ALA A 23 13.20 -9.11 13.19
CA ALA A 23 13.37 -10.18 14.17
C ALA A 23 13.43 -9.63 15.59
N ALA A 24 14.26 -8.60 15.85
CA ALA A 24 14.38 -7.94 17.15
C ALA A 24 13.03 -7.35 17.59
N GLY A 25 12.33 -6.65 16.69
CA GLY A 25 11.00 -6.10 16.95
C GLY A 25 9.97 -7.18 17.27
N THR A 26 10.00 -8.31 16.57
CA THR A 26 9.09 -9.44 16.82
C THR A 26 9.36 -10.08 18.18
N VAL A 27 10.63 -10.27 18.55
CA VAL A 27 11.03 -10.81 19.86
C VAL A 27 10.62 -9.86 20.98
N ILE A 28 10.97 -8.57 20.89
CA ILE A 28 10.60 -7.56 21.90
C ILE A 28 9.08 -7.45 22.01
N GLY A 29 8.36 -7.42 20.89
CA GLY A 29 6.90 -7.38 20.86
C GLY A 29 6.28 -8.56 21.59
N ASN A 30 6.76 -9.78 21.33
CA ASN A 30 6.29 -10.99 22.01
C ASN A 30 6.62 -10.98 23.51
N LEU A 31 7.79 -10.48 23.92
CA LEU A 31 8.17 -10.34 25.33
C LEU A 31 7.29 -9.32 26.05
N LEU A 32 6.96 -8.20 25.42
CA LEU A 32 6.08 -7.17 25.98
C LEU A 32 4.64 -7.67 26.13
N VAL A 33 4.15 -8.45 25.16
CA VAL A 33 2.82 -9.08 25.25
C VAL A 33 2.74 -10.04 26.44
N LYS A 34 3.76 -10.90 26.62
CA LYS A 34 3.83 -11.82 27.77
C LYS A 34 3.89 -11.09 29.12
N LYS A 35 4.57 -9.95 29.18
CA LYS A 35 4.67 -9.12 30.40
C LYS A 35 3.42 -8.28 30.70
N ALA A 36 2.49 -8.17 29.76
CA ALA A 36 1.28 -7.34 29.90
C ALA A 36 0.04 -8.13 30.33
N GLU A 37 0.22 -9.40 30.71
CA GLU A 37 -0.84 -10.24 31.28
C GLU A 37 -1.43 -9.57 32.53
N GLY A 38 -2.70 -9.18 32.47
CA GLY A 38 -3.42 -8.50 33.56
C GLY A 38 -4.08 -7.15 33.19
N ASN A 39 -3.74 -6.52 32.07
CA ASN A 39 -4.41 -5.30 31.58
C ASN A 39 -4.86 -5.46 30.12
N GLU A 40 -6.15 -5.78 29.91
CA GLU A 40 -6.72 -6.08 28.59
C GLU A 40 -6.55 -4.94 27.57
N ALA A 41 -6.68 -3.68 28.01
CA ALA A 41 -6.52 -2.52 27.12
C ALA A 41 -5.06 -2.37 26.62
N ARG A 42 -4.09 -2.62 27.51
CA ARG A 42 -2.66 -2.61 27.18
C ARG A 42 -2.29 -3.80 26.30
N LEU A 43 -2.84 -4.98 26.61
CA LEU A 43 -2.63 -6.20 25.83
C LEU A 43 -3.10 -6.03 24.37
N ASN A 44 -4.30 -5.50 24.17
CA ASN A 44 -4.85 -5.24 22.83
C ASN A 44 -3.99 -4.25 22.03
N SER A 45 -3.54 -3.16 22.66
CA SER A 45 -2.65 -2.18 22.01
C SER A 45 -1.32 -2.79 21.58
N LEU A 46 -0.72 -3.62 22.44
CA LEU A 46 0.54 -4.32 22.13
C LEU A 46 0.38 -5.36 21.03
N GLN A 47 -0.74 -6.09 21.00
CA GLN A 47 -1.03 -7.04 19.92
C GLN A 47 -1.15 -6.34 18.57
N VAL A 48 -1.76 -5.15 18.51
CA VAL A 48 -1.85 -4.36 17.29
C VAL A 48 -0.48 -3.86 16.85
N VAL A 49 0.36 -3.34 17.75
CA VAL A 49 1.75 -2.97 17.43
C VAL A 49 2.52 -4.18 16.89
N ASN A 50 2.44 -5.33 17.56
CA ASN A 50 3.11 -6.56 17.13
C ASN A 50 2.59 -7.07 15.77
N SER A 51 1.31 -6.87 15.46
CA SER A 51 0.77 -7.17 14.14
C SER A 51 1.42 -6.33 13.03
N ARG A 52 1.74 -5.05 13.32
CA ARG A 52 2.43 -4.16 12.37
C ARG A 52 3.90 -4.49 12.25
N VAL A 53 4.57 -4.83 13.35
CA VAL A 53 5.94 -5.33 13.29
C VAL A 53 6.01 -6.60 12.43
N ARG A 54 5.07 -7.53 12.56
CA ARG A 54 4.99 -8.72 11.68
C ARG A 54 4.67 -8.38 10.21
N ALA A 55 4.09 -7.21 9.93
CA ALA A 55 3.86 -6.74 8.57
C ALA A 55 5.15 -6.27 7.85
N SER A 56 6.29 -6.20 8.56
CA SER A 56 7.62 -6.05 7.93
C SER A 56 8.05 -7.26 7.11
N TRP A 57 7.56 -8.48 7.42
CA TRP A 57 7.96 -9.69 6.70
C TRP A 57 7.52 -9.70 5.23
N PRO A 58 6.25 -9.35 4.88
CA PRO A 58 5.88 -9.13 3.48
C PRO A 58 6.74 -8.09 2.75
N LEU A 59 7.17 -7.03 3.43
CA LEU A 59 8.05 -6.01 2.85
C LEU A 59 9.42 -6.62 2.47
N ILE A 60 10.00 -7.41 3.37
CA ILE A 60 11.24 -8.14 3.11
C ILE A 60 11.06 -9.10 1.93
N PHE A 61 9.94 -9.82 1.89
CA PHE A 61 9.63 -10.75 0.81
C PHE A 61 9.53 -10.06 -0.56
N VAL A 62 8.82 -8.93 -0.63
CA VAL A 62 8.74 -8.10 -1.85
C VAL A 62 10.12 -7.64 -2.29
N PHE A 63 10.96 -7.22 -1.35
CA PHE A 63 12.32 -6.78 -1.64
C PHE A 63 13.20 -7.91 -2.20
N VAL A 64 13.11 -9.11 -1.62
CA VAL A 64 13.82 -10.31 -2.12
C VAL A 64 13.34 -10.65 -3.53
N ILE A 65 12.04 -10.64 -3.80
CA ILE A 65 11.50 -10.89 -5.16
C ILE A 65 12.05 -9.87 -6.15
N ALA A 66 11.97 -8.58 -5.81
CA ALA A 66 12.42 -7.50 -6.70
C ALA A 66 13.90 -7.62 -7.05
N PHE A 67 14.74 -8.04 -6.09
CA PHE A 67 16.18 -8.11 -6.29
C PHE A 67 16.65 -9.45 -6.90
N TRP A 68 16.11 -10.59 -6.48
CA TRP A 68 16.60 -11.91 -6.89
C TRP A 68 15.81 -12.53 -8.05
N LEU A 69 14.49 -12.34 -8.10
CA LEU A 69 13.64 -12.94 -9.12
C LEU A 69 13.34 -11.98 -10.28
N GLY A 70 13.63 -10.69 -10.11
CA GLY A 70 13.51 -9.65 -11.13
C GLY A 70 12.07 -9.14 -11.36
N ASP A 71 11.96 -8.26 -12.36
CA ASP A 71 10.73 -7.48 -12.63
C ASP A 71 9.50 -8.36 -12.88
N ALA A 72 9.64 -9.45 -13.64
CA ALA A 72 8.51 -10.33 -13.97
C ALA A 72 7.88 -10.97 -12.72
N ALA A 73 8.70 -11.44 -11.78
CA ALA A 73 8.20 -12.03 -10.54
C ALA A 73 7.59 -10.97 -9.61
N LEU A 74 8.14 -9.76 -9.60
CA LEU A 74 7.58 -8.62 -8.86
C LEU A 74 6.19 -8.25 -9.38
N LEU A 75 6.03 -8.17 -10.71
CA LEU A 75 4.74 -7.91 -11.35
C LEU A 75 3.73 -9.01 -11.03
N LEU A 76 4.13 -10.29 -11.09
CA LEU A 76 3.27 -11.40 -10.73
C LEU A 76 2.82 -11.34 -9.27
N PHE A 77 3.74 -11.04 -8.35
CA PHE A 77 3.41 -10.90 -6.93
C PHE A 77 2.35 -9.83 -6.70
N PHE A 78 2.51 -8.65 -7.30
CA PHE A 78 1.54 -7.57 -7.15
C PHE A 78 0.24 -7.83 -7.93
N ALA A 79 0.26 -8.58 -9.02
CA ALA A 79 -0.95 -9.04 -9.70
C ALA A 79 -1.78 -9.97 -8.80
N LEU A 80 -1.12 -10.89 -8.08
CA LEU A 80 -1.77 -11.73 -7.07
C LEU A 80 -2.28 -10.88 -5.89
N ALA A 81 -1.52 -9.91 -5.42
CA ALA A 81 -1.96 -8.98 -4.38
C ALA A 81 -3.23 -8.21 -4.80
N SER A 82 -3.27 -7.72 -6.05
CA SER A 82 -4.43 -7.07 -6.64
C SER A 82 -5.64 -8.01 -6.74
N PHE A 83 -5.42 -9.26 -7.12
CA PHE A 83 -6.47 -10.28 -7.16
C PHE A 83 -7.07 -10.51 -5.77
N PHE A 84 -6.25 -10.67 -4.74
CA PHE A 84 -6.75 -10.85 -3.36
C PHE A 84 -7.44 -9.60 -2.81
N ALA A 85 -6.89 -8.40 -3.09
CA ALA A 85 -7.51 -7.14 -2.69
C ALA A 85 -8.87 -6.93 -3.36
N LEU A 86 -8.98 -7.25 -4.66
CA LEU A 86 -10.24 -7.14 -5.40
C LEU A 86 -11.25 -8.17 -4.92
N ARG A 87 -10.82 -9.41 -4.66
CA ARG A 87 -11.68 -10.46 -4.09
C ARG A 87 -12.28 -10.04 -2.76
N GLU A 88 -11.47 -9.49 -1.87
CA GLU A 88 -11.94 -8.99 -0.58
C GLU A 88 -12.90 -7.81 -0.74
N PHE A 89 -12.58 -6.84 -1.59
CA PHE A 89 -13.44 -5.69 -1.86
C PHE A 89 -14.81 -6.09 -2.42
N ILE A 90 -14.83 -7.02 -3.40
CA ILE A 90 -16.08 -7.53 -3.98
C ILE A 90 -16.86 -8.35 -2.96
N SER A 91 -16.20 -9.08 -2.06
CA SER A 91 -16.92 -9.82 -1.00
C SER A 91 -17.66 -8.90 -0.02
N LEU A 92 -17.22 -7.65 0.14
CA LEU A 92 -17.89 -6.63 0.93
C LEU A 92 -19.03 -5.95 0.17
N THR A 93 -19.13 -6.18 -1.14
CA THR A 93 -20.12 -5.54 -2.01
C THR A 93 -21.18 -6.57 -2.42
N PRO A 94 -22.47 -6.35 -2.13
CA PRO A 94 -23.52 -7.26 -2.60
C PRO A 94 -23.55 -7.24 -4.14
N THR A 95 -23.26 -8.37 -4.77
CA THR A 95 -23.22 -8.54 -6.24
C THR A 95 -24.40 -9.37 -6.73
N ARG A 96 -24.95 -9.01 -7.89
CA ARG A 96 -26.04 -9.76 -8.55
C ARG A 96 -25.48 -10.71 -9.60
N ARG A 97 -26.31 -11.66 -10.02
CA ARG A 97 -25.98 -12.59 -11.12
C ARG A 97 -25.68 -11.85 -12.43
N LEU A 98 -26.36 -10.73 -12.69
CA LEU A 98 -26.12 -9.92 -13.89
C LEU A 98 -24.78 -9.17 -13.86
N ASP A 99 -24.14 -9.08 -12.68
CA ASP A 99 -22.83 -8.44 -12.54
C ASP A 99 -21.65 -9.40 -12.82
N HIS A 100 -21.91 -10.70 -13.06
CA HIS A 100 -20.84 -11.69 -13.25
C HIS A 100 -19.91 -11.36 -14.43
N LEU A 101 -20.46 -10.86 -15.54
CA LEU A 101 -19.64 -10.53 -16.72
C LEU A 101 -18.66 -9.40 -16.41
N ILE A 102 -19.07 -8.42 -15.61
CA ILE A 102 -18.23 -7.31 -15.18
C ILE A 102 -17.13 -7.78 -14.24
N LEU A 103 -17.47 -8.68 -13.31
CA LEU A 103 -16.49 -9.29 -12.41
C LEU A 103 -15.48 -10.10 -13.22
N ILE A 104 -15.92 -10.82 -14.27
CA ILE A 104 -15.02 -11.53 -15.17
C ILE A 104 -14.06 -10.56 -15.85
N ILE A 105 -14.55 -9.44 -16.39
CA ILE A 105 -13.71 -8.38 -16.96
C ILE A 105 -12.71 -7.86 -15.91
N ALA A 106 -13.16 -7.59 -14.69
CA ALA A 106 -12.32 -7.05 -13.63
C ALA A 106 -11.20 -8.01 -13.21
N PHE A 107 -11.51 -9.30 -12.98
CA PHE A 107 -10.54 -10.29 -12.51
C PHE A 107 -9.63 -10.83 -13.62
N TYR A 108 -10.20 -11.16 -14.78
CA TYR A 108 -9.49 -11.92 -15.81
C TYR A 108 -9.00 -11.08 -16.98
N ILE A 109 -9.46 -9.83 -17.11
CA ILE A 109 -8.99 -8.91 -18.17
C ILE A 109 -8.23 -7.74 -17.55
N ALA A 110 -8.83 -7.02 -16.60
CA ALA A 110 -8.25 -5.79 -16.07
C ALA A 110 -6.93 -6.04 -15.34
N ILE A 111 -6.85 -7.08 -14.50
CA ILE A 111 -5.59 -7.43 -13.81
C ILE A 111 -4.50 -7.81 -14.83
N PRO A 112 -4.67 -8.83 -15.70
CA PRO A 112 -3.60 -9.21 -16.62
C PRO A 112 -3.18 -8.06 -17.54
N VAL A 113 -4.12 -7.31 -18.11
CA VAL A 113 -3.80 -6.21 -19.03
C VAL A 113 -3.04 -5.11 -18.29
N GLN A 114 -3.45 -4.70 -17.08
CA GLN A 114 -2.74 -3.66 -16.32
C GLN A 114 -1.27 -4.03 -16.06
N TYR A 115 -1.01 -5.28 -15.67
CA TYR A 115 0.34 -5.73 -15.35
C TYR A 115 1.18 -6.06 -16.60
N LEU A 116 0.55 -6.50 -17.69
CA LEU A 116 1.23 -6.67 -18.98
C LEU A 116 1.64 -5.32 -19.58
N LEU A 117 0.77 -4.30 -19.54
CA LEU A 117 1.12 -2.94 -19.98
C LEU A 117 2.34 -2.41 -19.21
N LEU A 118 2.40 -2.67 -17.91
CA LEU A 118 3.55 -2.31 -17.11
C LEU A 118 4.80 -3.12 -17.48
N GLY A 119 4.66 -4.42 -17.73
CA GLY A 119 5.76 -5.30 -18.17
C GLY A 119 6.34 -4.93 -19.54
N PHE A 120 5.50 -4.51 -20.48
CA PHE A 120 5.92 -3.97 -21.78
C PHE A 120 6.41 -2.51 -21.70
N LYS A 121 6.37 -1.89 -20.51
CA LYS A 121 6.81 -0.51 -20.26
C LYS A 121 6.00 0.55 -21.03
N GLU A 122 4.75 0.24 -21.36
CA GLU A 122 3.81 1.14 -22.03
C GLU A 122 3.14 2.08 -21.00
N ILE A 123 3.92 3.01 -20.44
CA ILE A 123 3.52 3.88 -19.32
C ILE A 123 2.27 4.71 -19.65
N GLY A 124 2.16 5.23 -20.87
CA GLY A 124 1.01 6.03 -21.31
C GLY A 124 -0.30 5.25 -21.26
N PHE A 125 -0.31 4.02 -21.78
CA PHE A 125 -1.49 3.16 -21.71
C PHE A 125 -1.74 2.64 -20.30
N PHE A 126 -0.70 2.32 -19.54
CA PHE A 126 -0.81 1.87 -18.15
C PHE A 126 -1.56 2.87 -17.26
N THR A 127 -1.30 4.17 -17.40
CA THR A 127 -1.96 5.21 -16.59
C THR A 127 -3.39 5.51 -17.06
N LEU A 128 -3.69 5.32 -18.35
CA LEU A 128 -5.00 5.61 -18.94
C LEU A 128 -5.97 4.40 -18.95
N PHE A 129 -5.46 3.17 -18.92
CA PHE A 129 -6.24 1.94 -19.10
C PHE A 129 -7.43 1.85 -18.15
N ILE A 130 -7.20 1.96 -16.85
CA ILE A 130 -8.28 1.86 -15.85
C ILE A 130 -9.12 3.15 -15.80
N PRO A 131 -8.53 4.34 -15.54
CA PRO A 131 -9.32 5.54 -15.26
C PRO A 131 -10.11 6.07 -16.47
N VAL A 132 -9.66 5.78 -17.70
CA VAL A 132 -10.32 6.25 -18.92
C VAL A 132 -11.03 5.10 -19.61
N TYR A 133 -10.29 4.12 -20.13
CA TYR A 133 -10.87 3.12 -21.02
C TYR A 133 -11.81 2.16 -20.28
N LEU A 134 -11.35 1.57 -19.18
CA LEU A 134 -12.15 0.61 -18.42
C LEU A 134 -13.33 1.30 -17.72
N PHE A 135 -13.12 2.49 -17.17
CA PHE A 135 -14.18 3.27 -16.53
C PHE A 135 -15.30 3.65 -17.50
N LEU A 136 -15.00 3.91 -18.77
CA LEU A 136 -16.04 4.15 -19.79
C LEU A 136 -16.68 2.86 -20.30
N LEU A 137 -15.90 1.77 -20.41
CA LEU A 137 -16.39 0.48 -20.90
C LEU A 137 -17.37 -0.19 -19.93
N LEU A 138 -17.09 -0.15 -18.62
CA LEU A 138 -17.88 -0.86 -17.61
C LEU A 138 -19.37 -0.44 -17.60
N PRO A 139 -19.73 0.87 -17.53
CA PRO A 139 -21.12 1.30 -17.61
C PRO A 139 -21.82 0.86 -18.90
N VAL A 140 -21.11 0.87 -20.05
CA VAL A 140 -21.68 0.42 -21.34
C VAL A 140 -22.06 -1.06 -21.27
N VAL A 141 -21.16 -1.89 -20.76
CA VAL A 141 -21.42 -3.32 -20.55
C VAL A 141 -22.59 -3.55 -19.59
N MET A 142 -22.68 -2.77 -18.51
CA MET A 142 -23.81 -2.84 -17.57
C MET A 142 -25.13 -2.41 -18.21
N ALA A 143 -25.11 -1.37 -19.05
CA ALA A 143 -26.30 -0.86 -19.72
C ALA A 143 -26.84 -1.87 -20.75
N LEU A 144 -25.95 -2.58 -21.44
CA LEU A 144 -26.31 -3.65 -22.38
C LEU A 144 -26.99 -4.85 -21.69
N ALA A 145 -26.74 -5.08 -20.40
CA ALA A 145 -27.45 -6.08 -19.61
C ALA A 145 -28.90 -5.68 -19.27
N LYS A 146 -29.33 -4.45 -19.59
CA LYS A 146 -30.69 -3.91 -19.42
C LYS A 146 -31.23 -3.92 -17.98
N ASP A 147 -30.36 -4.01 -16.97
CA ASP A 147 -30.72 -3.84 -15.55
C ASP A 147 -30.40 -2.41 -15.10
N THR A 148 -31.45 -1.62 -14.83
CA THR A 148 -31.35 -0.22 -14.41
C THR A 148 -31.45 -0.01 -12.90
N ASP A 149 -31.78 -1.04 -12.12
CA ASP A 149 -32.00 -0.91 -10.69
C ASP A 149 -30.68 -0.55 -9.98
N ARG A 150 -30.62 0.54 -9.22
CA ARG A 150 -29.36 1.03 -8.58
C ARG A 150 -28.15 1.03 -9.53
N PHE A 151 -28.38 1.29 -10.83
CA PHE A 151 -27.34 1.19 -11.87
C PHE A 151 -26.06 1.95 -11.51
N LEU A 152 -26.19 3.24 -11.17
CA LEU A 152 -25.04 4.09 -10.85
C LEU A 152 -24.28 3.62 -9.60
N ASP A 153 -24.99 3.17 -8.56
CA ASP A 153 -24.38 2.64 -7.33
C ASP A 153 -23.54 1.39 -7.62
N ARG A 154 -24.04 0.46 -8.44
CA ARG A 154 -23.29 -0.74 -8.84
C ARG A 154 -22.06 -0.40 -9.69
N VAL A 155 -22.24 0.44 -10.72
CA VAL A 155 -21.14 0.90 -11.58
C VAL A 155 -20.04 1.53 -10.73
N ALA A 156 -20.40 2.47 -9.85
CA ALA A 156 -19.45 3.18 -9.01
C ALA A 156 -18.70 2.24 -8.07
N LYS A 157 -19.39 1.27 -7.44
CA LYS A 157 -18.76 0.28 -6.56
C LYS A 157 -17.71 -0.56 -7.29
N VAL A 158 -18.03 -1.09 -8.47
CA VAL A 158 -17.08 -1.88 -9.25
C VAL A 158 -15.89 -1.02 -9.70
N GLN A 159 -16.16 0.17 -10.25
CA GLN A 159 -15.12 1.10 -10.69
C GLN A 159 -14.16 1.45 -9.55
N TRP A 160 -14.68 1.76 -8.36
CA TRP A 160 -13.85 2.03 -7.17
C TRP A 160 -13.07 0.80 -6.71
N GLY A 161 -13.67 -0.39 -6.77
CA GLY A 161 -12.98 -1.64 -6.46
C GLY A 161 -11.77 -1.87 -7.36
N ILE A 162 -11.94 -1.68 -8.68
CA ILE A 162 -10.86 -1.80 -9.68
C ILE A 162 -9.82 -0.70 -9.49
N MET A 163 -10.24 0.54 -9.25
CA MET A 163 -9.33 1.66 -9.00
C MET A 163 -8.43 1.37 -7.80
N ILE A 164 -9.00 0.96 -6.68
CA ILE A 164 -8.22 0.74 -5.46
C ILE A 164 -7.41 -0.56 -5.52
N ALA A 165 -8.02 -1.66 -5.96
CA ALA A 165 -7.40 -2.97 -5.88
C ALA A 165 -6.42 -3.24 -7.03
N ILE A 166 -6.59 -2.62 -8.20
CA ILE A 166 -5.77 -2.86 -9.39
C ILE A 166 -4.93 -1.62 -9.72
N PHE A 167 -5.57 -0.50 -10.03
CA PHE A 167 -4.85 0.70 -10.48
C PHE A 167 -3.86 1.16 -9.41
N CYS A 168 -4.35 1.50 -8.22
CA CYS A 168 -3.55 1.95 -7.10
C CYS A 168 -2.45 0.94 -6.69
N VAL A 169 -2.77 -0.36 -6.62
CA VAL A 169 -1.80 -1.40 -6.25
C VAL A 169 -0.71 -1.58 -7.31
N SER A 170 -1.06 -1.55 -8.59
CA SER A 170 -0.10 -1.70 -9.71
C SER A 170 0.91 -0.54 -9.80
N HIS A 171 0.62 0.61 -9.19
CA HIS A 171 1.59 1.72 -9.13
C HIS A 171 2.77 1.43 -8.19
N ALA A 172 2.63 0.52 -7.22
CA ALA A 172 3.74 0.15 -6.34
C ALA A 172 4.90 -0.51 -7.12
N PRO A 173 4.69 -1.60 -7.89
CA PRO A 173 5.75 -2.17 -8.73
C PRO A 173 6.11 -1.26 -9.92
N ALA A 174 5.22 -0.36 -10.35
CA ALA A 174 5.57 0.62 -11.39
C ALA A 174 6.69 1.57 -10.96
N ILE A 175 6.82 1.86 -9.66
CA ILE A 175 7.98 2.61 -9.13
C ILE A 175 9.28 1.84 -9.38
N ALA A 176 9.24 0.50 -9.31
CA ALA A 176 10.41 -0.34 -9.52
C ALA A 176 10.89 -0.37 -10.98
N THR A 177 9.98 -0.15 -11.94
CA THR A 177 10.30 -0.14 -13.37
C THR A 177 10.83 1.20 -13.87
N LEU A 178 10.88 2.23 -13.00
CA LEU A 178 11.36 3.56 -13.38
C LEU A 178 12.85 3.56 -13.71
N ASN A 179 13.21 4.15 -14.84
CA ASN A 179 14.60 4.29 -15.25
C ASN A 179 15.22 5.53 -14.60
N LEU A 180 15.95 5.31 -13.50
CA LEU A 180 16.64 6.34 -12.74
C LEU A 180 18.16 6.35 -12.99
N SER A 181 18.62 5.80 -14.12
CA SER A 181 20.03 5.73 -14.49
C SER A 181 20.74 7.09 -14.44
N ARG A 182 20.06 8.17 -14.89
CA ARG A 182 20.55 9.55 -14.83
C ARG A 182 20.94 10.02 -13.43
N PHE A 183 20.37 9.41 -12.38
CA PHE A 183 20.56 9.80 -10.99
C PHE A 183 21.37 8.79 -10.16
N ASN A 184 22.05 7.83 -10.79
CA ASN A 184 22.83 6.79 -10.11
C ASN A 184 22.03 6.02 -9.03
N SER A 185 20.74 5.82 -9.26
CA SER A 185 19.83 5.04 -8.42
C SER A 185 19.06 4.02 -9.26
N SER A 186 18.38 3.09 -8.61
CA SER A 186 17.63 2.01 -9.27
C SER A 186 16.16 2.07 -8.86
N GLY A 187 15.27 1.76 -9.81
CA GLY A 187 13.83 1.70 -9.54
C GLY A 187 13.48 0.81 -8.34
N PRO A 188 14.03 -0.41 -8.18
CA PRO A 188 13.70 -1.25 -7.04
C PRO A 188 14.09 -0.65 -5.68
N LEU A 189 15.20 0.10 -5.59
CA LEU A 189 15.54 0.86 -4.37
C LEU A 189 14.56 1.98 -4.10
N MET A 190 14.04 2.60 -5.16
CA MET A 190 13.02 3.65 -5.07
C MET A 190 11.70 3.11 -4.54
N MET A 191 11.28 1.94 -5.04
CA MET A 191 10.12 1.22 -4.52
C MET A 191 10.35 0.81 -3.06
N LEU A 192 11.56 0.32 -2.72
CA LEU A 192 11.87 -0.03 -1.33
C LEU A 192 11.79 1.21 -0.43
N TYR A 193 12.38 2.33 -0.84
CA TYR A 193 12.28 3.60 -0.10
C TYR A 193 10.81 3.97 0.17
N PHE A 194 9.98 3.93 -0.88
CA PHE A 194 8.55 4.20 -0.77
C PHE A 194 7.86 3.29 0.25
N LEU A 195 8.08 1.97 0.14
CA LEU A 195 7.47 1.00 1.04
C LEU A 195 7.99 1.12 2.48
N LEU A 196 9.26 1.46 2.68
CA LEU A 196 9.83 1.71 4.01
C LEU A 196 9.22 2.94 4.67
N VAL A 197 9.09 4.05 3.95
CA VAL A 197 8.44 5.25 4.47
C VAL A 197 7.00 4.96 4.87
N LEU A 198 6.26 4.23 4.03
CA LEU A 198 4.90 3.77 4.37
C LEU A 198 4.87 2.90 5.63
N TYR A 199 5.79 1.93 5.72
CA TYR A 199 5.90 1.05 6.87
C TYR A 199 6.20 1.82 8.15
N PHE A 200 7.18 2.73 8.14
CA PHE A 200 7.49 3.58 9.28
C PHE A 200 6.33 4.49 9.65
N ALA A 201 5.62 5.05 8.67
CA ALA A 201 4.43 5.84 8.92
C ALA A 201 3.37 5.03 9.67
N ASP A 202 2.99 3.86 9.18
CA ASP A 202 1.94 3.05 9.82
C ASP A 202 2.38 2.57 11.22
N LEU A 203 3.62 2.08 11.35
CA LEU A 203 4.16 1.58 12.61
C LEU A 203 4.25 2.68 13.67
N PHE A 204 4.86 3.82 13.35
CA PHE A 204 5.05 4.89 14.31
C PHE A 204 3.74 5.59 14.66
N GLN A 205 2.81 5.73 13.72
CA GLN A 205 1.47 6.25 14.02
C GLN A 205 0.76 5.37 15.06
N ILE A 206 0.84 4.05 14.94
CA ILE A 206 0.22 3.11 15.88
C ILE A 206 0.97 3.08 17.22
N MET A 207 2.30 3.05 17.21
CA MET A 207 3.11 3.10 18.43
C MET A 207 2.87 4.40 19.22
N ALA A 208 2.89 5.56 18.55
CA ALA A 208 2.63 6.83 19.18
C ALA A 208 1.19 6.91 19.72
N SER A 209 0.22 6.33 19.00
CA SER A 209 -1.17 6.23 19.47
C SER A 209 -1.31 5.38 20.72
N ALA A 210 -0.55 4.28 20.82
CA ALA A 210 -0.54 3.39 21.98
C ALA A 210 0.15 4.01 23.21
N ILE A 211 1.20 4.82 23.01
CA ILE A 211 1.97 5.44 24.11
C ILE A 211 1.27 6.70 24.64
N TRP A 212 0.88 7.63 23.75
CA TRP A 212 0.33 8.93 24.16
C TRP A 212 -1.20 8.93 24.28
N GLY A 213 -1.88 7.90 23.80
CA GLY A 213 -3.34 7.81 23.81
C GLY A 213 -4.01 8.99 23.10
N GLY A 214 -5.23 9.32 23.53
CA GLY A 214 -6.02 10.44 23.02
C GLY A 214 -7.25 10.02 22.22
N ARG A 215 -7.85 10.99 21.51
CA ARG A 215 -9.08 10.76 20.73
C ARG A 215 -8.77 9.82 19.55
N PRO A 216 -9.46 8.68 19.42
CA PRO A 216 -9.29 7.78 18.30
C PRO A 216 -9.65 8.50 17.00
N SER A 217 -8.89 8.23 15.96
CA SER A 217 -9.13 8.73 14.62
C SER A 217 -10.41 8.12 14.07
N TRP A 218 -11.10 8.88 13.23
CA TRP A 218 -12.24 8.31 12.51
C TRP A 218 -11.82 7.09 11.69
N SER A 219 -10.65 7.10 11.04
CA SER A 219 -10.21 5.99 10.17
C SER A 219 -10.02 4.67 10.93
N ASN A 220 -9.34 4.70 12.08
CA ASN A 220 -8.92 3.50 12.80
C ASN A 220 -8.95 3.74 14.31
N GLN A 221 -9.63 2.88 15.06
CA GLN A 221 -9.78 3.01 16.51
C GLN A 221 -8.45 2.89 17.27
N TYR A 222 -7.46 2.19 16.70
CA TYR A 222 -6.11 2.04 17.27
C TYR A 222 -5.15 3.17 16.90
N LYS A 223 -5.54 4.09 16.02
CA LYS A 223 -4.79 5.30 15.70
C LYS A 223 -5.46 6.50 16.34
N THR A 224 -4.75 7.33 17.09
CA THR A 224 -5.27 8.59 17.65
C THR A 224 -4.81 9.77 16.81
N TYR A 225 -5.54 10.88 16.80
CA TYR A 225 -5.12 12.08 16.05
C TYR A 225 -3.73 12.57 16.48
N LYS A 226 -3.43 12.52 17.78
CA LYS A 226 -2.10 12.84 18.32
C LYS A 226 -1.05 11.86 17.83
N GLY A 227 -1.34 10.56 17.87
CA GLY A 227 -0.43 9.53 17.41
C GLY A 227 -0.17 9.60 15.90
N ILE A 228 -1.18 9.98 15.10
CA ILE A 228 -1.00 10.23 13.66
C ILE A 228 0.02 11.34 13.43
N ILE A 229 -0.10 12.48 14.12
CA ILE A 229 0.81 13.61 13.96
C ILE A 229 2.23 13.24 14.43
N ILE A 230 2.37 12.76 15.68
CA ILE A 230 3.68 12.43 16.28
C ILE A 230 4.38 11.31 15.49
N GLY A 231 3.64 10.25 15.15
CA GLY A 231 4.18 9.14 14.37
C GLY A 231 4.58 9.55 12.95
N SER A 232 3.83 10.46 12.32
CA SER A 232 4.18 11.00 11.01
C SER A 232 5.46 11.83 11.05
N VAL A 233 5.70 12.59 12.12
CA VAL A 233 6.98 13.31 12.31
C VAL A 233 8.14 12.32 12.44
N GLY A 234 7.99 11.25 13.23
CA GLY A 234 9.00 10.20 13.32
C GLY A 234 9.29 9.53 11.98
N ALA A 235 8.24 9.26 11.20
CA ALA A 235 8.36 8.62 9.89
C ALA A 235 9.00 9.57 8.86
N LEU A 236 8.72 10.86 8.95
CA LEU A 236 9.35 11.90 8.14
C LEU A 236 10.86 11.97 8.42
N ILE A 237 11.28 11.91 9.69
CA ILE A 237 12.70 11.89 10.06
C ILE A 237 13.39 10.64 9.49
N MET A 238 12.75 9.46 9.60
CA MET A 238 13.31 8.22 9.03
C MET A 238 13.32 8.21 7.51
N GLY A 239 12.27 8.66 6.86
CA GLY A 239 12.24 8.85 5.41
C GLY A 239 13.30 9.84 4.92
N SER A 240 13.56 10.90 5.70
CA SER A 240 14.63 11.85 5.38
C SER A 240 16.01 11.21 5.55
N ALA A 241 16.22 10.41 6.59
CA ALA A 241 17.49 9.71 6.82
C ALA A 241 17.82 8.68 5.73
N LEU A 242 16.80 8.16 5.02
CA LEU A 242 16.95 7.23 3.91
C LEU A 242 17.33 7.89 2.57
N PHE A 243 17.60 9.20 2.55
CA PHE A 243 17.92 9.93 1.31
C PHE A 243 19.09 9.33 0.51
N TRP A 244 20.02 8.64 1.17
CA TRP A 244 21.20 8.02 0.56
C TRP A 244 20.85 6.88 -0.42
N MET A 245 19.69 6.24 -0.25
CA MET A 245 19.17 5.17 -1.13
C MET A 245 18.50 5.73 -2.40
N THR A 246 18.08 6.98 -2.34
CA THR A 246 17.28 7.64 -3.39
C THR A 246 18.12 8.59 -4.24
N PRO A 247 17.64 8.96 -5.44
CA PRO A 247 18.26 10.03 -6.22
C PRO A 247 18.11 11.43 -5.59
N PHE A 248 17.30 11.56 -4.53
CA PHE A 248 16.91 12.83 -3.95
C PHE A 248 18.05 13.61 -3.30
N ARG A 249 18.00 14.94 -3.39
CA ARG A 249 18.78 15.84 -2.54
C ARG A 249 18.25 15.76 -1.09
N ALA A 250 19.09 16.16 -0.13
CA ALA A 250 18.74 16.09 1.29
C ALA A 250 17.44 16.86 1.64
N TRP A 251 17.09 17.90 0.90
CA TRP A 251 15.84 18.66 1.07
C TRP A 251 14.65 18.06 0.31
N GLN A 252 14.88 17.23 -0.72
CA GLN A 252 13.81 16.59 -1.50
C GLN A 252 13.27 15.34 -0.78
N ALA A 253 14.13 14.58 -0.10
CA ALA A 253 13.73 13.41 0.67
C ALA A 253 12.64 13.67 1.73
N PRO A 254 12.71 14.71 2.57
CA PRO A 254 11.62 15.03 3.50
C PRO A 254 10.33 15.39 2.77
N LEU A 255 10.38 16.16 1.69
CA LEU A 255 9.16 16.53 0.93
C LEU A 255 8.48 15.29 0.33
N MET A 256 9.26 14.39 -0.26
CA MET A 256 8.74 13.16 -0.85
C MET A 256 8.22 12.20 0.21
N SER A 257 8.90 12.11 1.36
CA SER A 257 8.40 11.36 2.52
C SER A 257 7.06 11.92 3.01
N LEU A 258 6.94 13.25 3.08
CA LEU A 258 5.72 13.92 3.50
C LEU A 258 4.56 13.61 2.54
N VAL A 259 4.81 13.64 1.22
CA VAL A 259 3.81 13.26 0.20
C VAL A 259 3.32 11.83 0.42
N ILE A 260 4.22 10.88 0.66
CA ILE A 260 3.86 9.47 0.95
C ILE A 260 3.01 9.37 2.22
N ILE A 261 3.43 10.03 3.30
CA ILE A 261 2.75 9.96 4.60
C ILE A 261 1.34 10.56 4.53
N ILE A 262 1.19 11.74 3.91
CA ILE A 262 -0.10 12.42 3.79
C ILE A 262 -1.03 11.60 2.90
N SER A 263 -0.60 11.24 1.70
CA SER A 263 -1.41 10.45 0.76
C SER A 263 -1.80 9.09 1.34
N GLY A 264 -0.90 8.41 2.04
CA GLY A 264 -1.20 7.14 2.70
C GLY A 264 -2.19 7.29 3.85
N THR A 265 -2.07 8.34 4.66
CA THR A 265 -3.02 8.62 5.75
C THR A 265 -4.41 8.97 5.21
N LEU A 266 -4.49 9.72 4.11
CA LEU A 266 -5.74 10.02 3.41
C LEU A 266 -6.35 8.76 2.77
N GLY A 267 -5.54 7.89 2.17
CA GLY A 267 -5.99 6.59 1.65
C GLY A 267 -6.63 5.71 2.72
N ALA A 268 -6.01 5.61 3.90
CA ALA A 268 -6.58 4.89 5.03
C ALA A 268 -7.90 5.50 5.53
N LEU A 269 -8.04 6.82 5.48
CA LEU A 269 -9.30 7.51 5.83
C LEU A 269 -10.42 7.18 4.85
N VAL A 270 -10.14 7.23 3.55
CA VAL A 270 -11.10 6.89 2.49
C VAL A 270 -11.49 5.42 2.58
N MET A 271 -10.52 4.51 2.75
CA MET A 271 -10.77 3.08 2.87
C MET A 271 -11.67 2.74 4.08
N SER A 272 -11.41 3.37 5.22
CA SER A 272 -12.29 3.22 6.40
C SER A 272 -13.72 3.68 6.13
N SER A 273 -13.87 4.80 5.40
CA SER A 273 -15.19 5.34 5.04
C SER A 273 -15.94 4.40 4.08
N ILE A 274 -15.25 3.81 3.10
CA ILE A 274 -15.83 2.83 2.17
C ILE A 274 -16.28 1.56 2.92
N LYS A 275 -15.42 0.99 3.78
CA LYS A 275 -15.79 -0.22 4.55
C LYS A 275 -17.03 0.03 5.40
N ARG A 276 -17.13 1.20 6.03
CA ARG A 276 -18.30 1.57 6.84
C ARG A 276 -19.55 1.81 6.00
N SER A 277 -19.43 2.42 4.83
CA SER A 277 -20.58 2.63 3.94
C SER A 277 -21.15 1.32 3.38
N LEU A 278 -20.29 0.31 3.19
CA LEU A 278 -20.70 -1.04 2.79
C LEU A 278 -21.33 -1.86 3.92
N GLY A 279 -21.50 -1.29 5.11
CA GLY A 279 -22.14 -1.98 6.23
C GLY A 279 -21.29 -3.09 6.81
N ALA A 280 -19.96 -3.05 6.62
CA ALA A 280 -19.00 -3.84 7.40
C ALA A 280 -19.02 -3.34 8.86
N LYS A 281 -20.10 -3.70 9.53
CA LYS A 281 -20.46 -3.34 10.91
C LYS A 281 -19.43 -4.01 11.81
N ARG A 282 -18.54 -3.23 12.43
CA ARG A 282 -17.66 -3.65 13.54
C ARG A 282 -17.08 -5.08 13.38
N LEU A 283 -16.29 -5.32 12.35
CA LEU A 283 -15.29 -6.40 12.39
C LEU A 283 -14.11 -6.09 13.33
N ASP A 284 -14.17 -4.94 14.04
CA ASP A 284 -13.13 -4.49 14.97
C ASP A 284 -13.13 -5.23 16.32
N THR A 285 -14.10 -6.13 16.60
CA THR A 285 -14.21 -6.78 17.93
C THR A 285 -13.88 -8.27 17.97
N SER A 286 -13.71 -8.96 16.83
CA SER A 286 -13.44 -10.41 16.86
C SER A 286 -12.64 -10.92 15.67
N MET A 287 -11.37 -10.52 15.61
CA MET A 287 -10.20 -11.34 15.22
C MET A 287 -9.08 -10.40 14.79
N VAL A 288 -8.23 -10.06 15.75
CA VAL A 288 -6.92 -9.43 15.54
C VAL A 288 -6.00 -10.26 14.61
N LEU A 289 -6.40 -11.50 14.24
CA LEU A 289 -5.56 -12.47 13.54
C LEU A 289 -5.70 -12.53 12.01
N THR A 290 -6.77 -12.01 11.40
CA THR A 290 -6.99 -12.16 9.94
C THR A 290 -7.38 -10.85 9.26
N ARG A 291 -6.56 -9.80 9.40
CA ARG A 291 -6.66 -8.65 8.49
C ARG A 291 -6.42 -9.13 7.07
N GLY A 292 -7.41 -8.95 6.20
CA GLY A 292 -7.31 -9.28 4.79
C GLY A 292 -6.30 -8.40 4.04
N ALA A 293 -6.12 -8.68 2.75
CA ALA A 293 -5.21 -7.94 1.89
C ALA A 293 -5.58 -6.44 1.82
N LEU A 294 -6.87 -6.12 1.81
CA LEU A 294 -7.38 -4.76 1.70
C LEU A 294 -6.96 -3.89 2.91
N ASP A 295 -7.05 -4.43 4.12
CA ASP A 295 -6.66 -3.76 5.36
C ASP A 295 -5.14 -3.57 5.50
N ARG A 296 -4.35 -4.45 4.88
CA ARG A 296 -2.89 -4.36 4.91
C ARG A 296 -2.36 -3.31 3.93
N MET A 297 -3.12 -3.00 2.88
CA MET A 297 -2.72 -2.11 1.80
C MET A 297 -3.41 -0.74 1.86
N GLU A 298 -4.16 -0.44 2.93
CA GLU A 298 -4.96 0.80 3.07
C GLU A 298 -4.16 2.09 2.83
N MET A 299 -2.92 2.15 3.33
CA MET A 299 -2.04 3.31 3.12
C MET A 299 -1.32 3.27 1.76
N LEU A 300 -1.18 2.09 1.15
CA LEU A 300 -0.55 1.93 -0.16
C LEU A 300 -1.43 2.47 -1.28
N PHE A 301 -2.76 2.32 -1.18
CA PHE A 301 -3.67 2.62 -2.27
C PHE A 301 -3.52 4.05 -2.83
N PHE A 302 -3.52 5.06 -1.98
CA PHE A 302 -3.44 6.44 -2.45
C PHE A 302 -2.00 6.90 -2.61
N SER A 303 -1.08 6.37 -1.80
CA SER A 303 0.30 6.82 -1.82
C SER A 303 1.08 6.31 -3.03
N ALA A 304 0.82 5.10 -3.51
CA ALA A 304 1.51 4.53 -4.67
C ALA A 304 1.32 5.37 -5.95
N PRO A 305 0.10 5.67 -6.42
CA PRO A 305 -0.09 6.49 -7.61
C PRO A 305 0.38 7.93 -7.42
N VAL A 306 0.13 8.53 -6.25
CA VAL A 306 0.56 9.92 -5.96
C VAL A 306 2.08 10.03 -6.01
N PHE A 307 2.78 9.09 -5.36
CA PHE A 307 4.24 9.08 -5.35
C PHE A 307 4.80 8.81 -6.75
N TYR A 308 4.29 7.80 -7.45
CA TYR A 308 4.72 7.46 -8.82
C TYR A 308 4.63 8.67 -9.78
N HIS A 309 3.47 9.34 -9.82
CA HIS A 309 3.29 10.52 -10.67
C HIS A 309 4.12 11.71 -10.21
N SER A 310 4.38 11.85 -8.91
CA SER A 310 5.31 12.87 -8.40
C SER A 310 6.73 12.62 -8.90
N ILE A 311 7.20 11.37 -8.97
CA ILE A 311 8.50 11.05 -9.54
C ILE A 311 8.55 11.39 -11.03
N ILE A 312 7.52 10.99 -11.79
CA ILE A 312 7.45 11.35 -13.21
C ILE A 312 7.53 12.85 -13.38
N PHE A 313 6.62 13.60 -12.74
CA PHE A 313 6.48 15.02 -12.96
C PHE A 313 7.71 15.84 -12.58
N PHE A 314 8.39 15.49 -11.48
CA PHE A 314 9.51 16.29 -10.97
C PHE A 314 10.90 15.80 -11.42
N PHE A 315 11.04 14.54 -11.82
CA PHE A 315 12.35 13.91 -12.04
C PHE A 315 12.51 13.23 -13.39
N MET A 316 11.45 13.05 -14.17
CA MET A 316 11.54 12.45 -15.50
C MET A 316 11.02 13.42 -16.54
N ASP A 317 11.87 13.75 -17.50
CA ASP A 317 11.47 14.47 -18.70
C ASP A 317 10.71 13.45 -19.56
N VAL A 318 9.37 13.59 -19.66
CA VAL A 318 8.51 12.80 -20.55
C VAL A 318 8.65 13.30 -21.98
#